data_AF-A0A6A5R285-F1
#
_entry.id   AF-A0A6A5R285-F1
#
_cell.length_a   1.000
_cell.length_b   1.000
_cell.length_c   1.000
_cell.angle_alpha   90.00
_cell.angle_beta   90.00
_cell.angle_gamma   90.00
#
_symmetry.space_group_name_H-M   'P 1'
#
loop_
_entity.id
_entity.type
_entity.pdbx_description
1 polymer ?
#
loop_
_entity_poly.entity_id
_entity_poly.type
_entity_poly.pdbx_seq_one_letter_code
_entity_poly.pdbx_strand_id
1 'polypeptide(L)'
;MVEQNSTLQADANKAYNEKIAQEKREKRAREKKERDQERAKEAEEVAKRKAAREVQKHDKNAEKSTQLPNQAKRQASRQLQPKKTKKRSGGGSSSHAIDATRSLSPPPVYNSRGRKIAPRKKFG
;
A
#
# COMPACT_ATOMS: atom_id res chain seq x y z
N MET A 1 67.85 32.62 2.63
CA MET A 1 66.71 32.88 1.71
C MET A 1 65.90 31.62 1.37
N VAL A 2 66.47 30.42 1.37
CA VAL A 2 65.74 29.17 1.02
C VAL A 2 64.68 28.79 2.07
N GLU A 3 64.96 28.99 3.36
CA GLU A 3 64.05 28.61 4.45
C GLU A 3 62.78 29.46 4.52
N GLN A 4 62.86 30.76 4.19
CA GLN A 4 61.68 31.64 4.16
C GLN A 4 60.72 31.28 3.02
N ASN A 5 61.23 30.72 1.91
CA ASN A 5 60.40 30.28 0.79
C ASN A 5 59.67 28.96 1.10
N SER A 6 60.24 28.07 1.93
CA SER A 6 59.57 26.82 2.29
C SER A 6 58.45 27.03 3.31
N THR A 7 58.62 27.95 4.26
CA THR A 7 57.57 28.32 5.23
C THR A 7 56.38 28.98 4.55
N LEU A 8 56.63 29.89 3.59
CA LEU A 8 55.57 30.51 2.79
C LEU A 8 54.77 29.50 1.96
N GLN A 9 55.42 28.47 1.42
CA GLN A 9 54.73 27.38 0.74
C GLN A 9 53.90 26.51 1.70
N ALA A 10 54.40 26.24 2.90
CA ALA A 10 53.67 25.48 3.92
C ALA A 10 52.41 26.23 4.39
N ASP A 11 52.52 27.54 4.63
CA ASP A 11 51.41 28.38 5.05
C ASP A 11 50.35 28.54 3.95
N ALA A 12 50.76 28.68 2.69
CA ALA A 12 49.85 28.72 1.55
C ALA A 12 49.06 27.41 1.39
N ASN A 13 49.73 26.27 1.53
CA ASN A 13 49.09 24.95 1.47
C ASN A 13 48.11 24.73 2.64
N LYS A 14 48.47 25.20 3.83
CA LYS A 14 47.60 25.14 5.00
C LYS A 14 46.33 25.97 4.80
N ALA A 15 46.46 27.21 4.33
CA ALA A 15 45.33 28.08 4.02
C ALA A 15 44.42 27.50 2.92
N TYR A 16 45.00 26.85 1.90
CA TYR A 16 44.24 26.15 0.86
C TYR A 16 43.44 24.97 1.41
N ASN A 17 44.06 24.13 2.24
CA ASN A 17 43.40 22.99 2.87
C ASN A 17 42.29 23.41 3.84
N GLU A 18 42.48 24.50 4.57
CA GLU A 18 41.47 25.07 5.47
C GLU A 18 40.24 25.55 4.69
N LYS A 19 40.42 26.22 3.55
CA LYS A 19 39.31 26.61 2.66
C LYS A 19 38.52 25.39 2.16
N ILE A 20 39.22 24.36 1.68
CA ILE A 20 38.57 23.11 1.25
C ILE A 20 37.80 22.45 2.41
N ALA A 21 38.35 22.47 3.62
CA ALA A 21 37.69 21.90 4.78
C ALA A 21 36.42 22.66 5.16
N GLN A 22 36.43 23.99 5.05
CA GLN A 22 35.25 24.84 5.26
C GLN A 22 34.17 24.55 4.21
N GLU A 23 34.51 24.51 2.93
CA GLU A 23 33.58 24.19 1.85
C GLU A 23 32.94 22.80 2.03
N LYS A 24 33.74 21.79 2.43
CA LYS A 24 33.23 20.45 2.73
C LYS A 24 32.28 20.44 3.92
N ARG A 25 32.53 21.23 4.97
CA ARG A 25 31.64 21.36 6.12
C ARG A 25 30.31 22.01 5.74
N GLU A 26 30.36 23.07 4.94
CA GLU A 26 29.16 23.73 4.45
C GLU A 26 28.32 22.82 3.57
N LYS A 27 28.95 22.09 2.65
CA LYS A 27 28.26 21.12 1.79
C LYS A 27 27.57 20.04 2.61
N ARG A 28 28.27 19.45 3.59
CA ARG A 28 27.67 18.46 4.51
C ARG A 28 26.52 19.04 5.34
N ALA A 29 26.62 20.29 5.77
CA ALA A 29 25.56 20.95 6.51
C ALA A 29 24.30 21.16 5.65
N ARG A 30 24.47 21.50 4.37
CA ARG A 30 23.36 21.62 3.41
C ARG A 30 22.71 20.26 3.12
N GLU A 31 23.51 19.25 2.77
CA GLU A 31 23.04 17.88 2.53
C GLU A 31 22.29 17.29 3.74
N LYS A 32 22.77 17.58 4.96
CA LYS A 32 22.08 17.14 6.18
C LYS A 32 20.70 17.80 6.32
N LYS A 33 20.60 19.11 6.07
CA LYS A 33 19.32 19.83 6.14
C LYS A 33 18.32 19.29 5.13
N GLU A 34 18.76 19.02 3.89
CA GLU A 34 17.90 18.43 2.85
C GLU A 34 17.42 17.03 3.24
N ARG A 35 18.34 16.17 3.71
CA ARG A 35 17.99 14.83 4.18
C ARG A 35 17.01 14.84 5.36
N ASP A 36 17.20 15.74 6.31
CA ASP A 36 16.32 15.86 7.47
C ASP A 36 14.92 16.34 7.05
N GLN A 37 14.82 17.22 6.06
CA GLN A 37 13.54 17.63 5.47
C GLN A 37 12.84 16.48 4.73
N GLU A 38 13.57 15.69 3.96
CA GLU A 38 13.00 14.51 3.28
C GLU A 38 12.51 13.47 4.27
N ARG A 39 13.29 13.19 5.32
CA ARG A 39 12.90 12.27 6.40
C ARG A 39 11.66 12.73 7.14
N ALA A 40 11.50 14.04 7.37
CA ALA A 40 10.30 14.58 7.99
C ALA A 40 9.06 14.31 7.15
N LYS A 41 9.14 14.53 5.83
CA LYS A 41 8.04 14.23 4.89
C LYS A 41 7.71 12.73 4.85
N GLU A 42 8.74 11.88 4.81
CA GLU A 42 8.56 10.41 4.82
C GLU A 42 7.92 9.93 6.14
N ALA A 43 8.31 10.52 7.28
CA ALA A 43 7.75 10.17 8.58
C ALA A 43 6.23 10.44 8.63
N GLU A 44 5.75 11.54 8.05
CA GLU A 44 4.32 11.84 7.96
C GLU A 44 3.57 10.82 7.10
N GLU A 45 4.13 10.42 5.95
CA GLU A 45 3.53 9.39 5.11
C GLU A 45 3.48 8.04 5.81
N VAL A 46 4.54 7.66 6.51
CA VAL A 46 4.61 6.41 7.28
C VAL A 46 3.58 6.43 8.41
N ALA A 47 3.40 7.56 9.10
CA ALA A 47 2.38 7.71 10.14
C ALA A 47 0.97 7.51 9.58
N LYS A 48 0.65 8.15 8.44
CA LYS A 48 -0.64 7.96 7.74
C LYS A 48 -0.87 6.49 7.34
N ARG A 49 0.16 5.83 6.81
CA ARG A 49 0.09 4.40 6.44
C ARG A 49 -0.10 3.49 7.65
N LYS A 50 0.53 3.78 8.79
CA LYS A 50 0.34 3.02 10.04
C LYS A 50 -1.08 3.15 10.55
N ALA A 51 -1.63 4.37 10.61
CA ALA A 51 -3.01 4.59 11.04
C ALA A 51 -4.02 3.82 10.16
N ALA A 52 -3.86 3.86 8.82
CA ALA A 52 -4.70 3.09 7.91
C ALA A 52 -4.58 1.56 8.12
N ARG A 53 -3.38 1.07 8.43
CA ARG A 53 -3.15 -0.36 8.72
C ARG A 53 -3.80 -0.80 10.03
N GLU A 54 -3.83 0.05 11.05
CA GLU A 54 -4.48 -0.26 12.33
C GLU A 54 -5.99 -0.38 12.16
N VAL A 55 -6.64 0.55 11.46
CA VAL A 55 -8.08 0.46 11.16
C VAL A 55 -8.39 -0.85 10.43
N GLN A 56 -7.65 -1.16 9.36
CA GLN A 56 -7.83 -2.43 8.64
C GLN A 56 -7.59 -3.67 9.50
N LYS A 57 -6.74 -3.59 10.53
CA LYS A 57 -6.49 -4.69 11.47
C LYS A 57 -7.68 -4.87 12.40
N HIS A 58 -8.24 -3.78 12.91
CA HIS A 58 -9.44 -3.81 13.75
C HIS A 58 -10.63 -4.39 12.98
N ASP A 59 -10.88 -3.93 11.75
CA ASP A 59 -11.98 -4.45 10.91
C ASP A 59 -11.84 -5.96 10.66
N LYS A 60 -10.64 -6.43 10.30
CA LYS A 60 -10.37 -7.87 10.10
C LYS A 60 -10.57 -8.69 11.37
N ASN A 61 -10.18 -8.15 12.52
CA ASN A 61 -10.35 -8.84 13.79
C ASN A 61 -11.83 -8.89 14.18
N ALA A 62 -12.59 -7.82 13.93
CA ALA A 62 -14.03 -7.79 14.12
C ALA A 62 -14.73 -8.83 13.23
N GLU A 63 -14.43 -8.89 11.93
CA GLU A 63 -14.96 -9.89 11.00
C GLU A 63 -14.66 -11.33 11.44
N LYS A 64 -13.43 -11.60 11.92
CA LYS A 64 -13.06 -12.93 12.43
C LYS A 64 -13.74 -13.26 13.74
N SER A 65 -13.94 -12.28 14.62
CA SER A 65 -14.56 -12.47 15.93
C SER A 65 -16.05 -12.79 15.84
N THR A 66 -16.74 -12.27 14.83
CA THR A 66 -18.17 -12.57 14.58
C THR A 66 -18.37 -13.95 13.95
N GLN A 67 -17.30 -14.61 13.49
CA GLN A 67 -17.39 -15.96 12.95
C GLN A 67 -17.56 -16.98 14.08
N LEU A 68 -18.72 -17.65 14.11
CA LEU A 68 -19.01 -18.67 15.12
C LEU A 68 -17.98 -19.80 15.10
N PRO A 69 -17.62 -20.36 16.27
CA PRO A 69 -16.77 -21.55 16.35
C PRO A 69 -17.45 -22.69 15.60
N ASN A 70 -16.67 -23.41 14.79
CA ASN A 70 -17.18 -24.46 13.91
C ASN A 70 -17.44 -25.74 14.72
N GLN A 71 -18.38 -25.70 15.66
CA GLN A 71 -18.65 -26.77 16.63
C GLN A 71 -19.36 -28.00 16.02
N ALA A 72 -19.82 -27.91 14.77
CA ALA A 72 -20.54 -28.99 14.10
C ALA A 72 -19.94 -29.33 12.73
N LYS A 73 -19.16 -30.43 12.65
CA LYS A 73 -18.63 -30.98 11.37
C LYS A 73 -19.72 -31.24 10.33
N ARG A 74 -20.98 -31.43 10.77
CA ARG A 74 -22.12 -31.85 9.94
C ARG A 74 -22.79 -30.74 9.11
N GLN A 75 -22.59 -29.45 9.44
CA GLN A 75 -23.18 -28.34 8.66
C GLN A 75 -22.23 -27.85 7.55
N ALA A 76 -20.92 -27.85 7.80
CA ALA A 76 -19.91 -27.54 6.78
C ALA A 76 -19.91 -28.57 5.64
N SER A 77 -20.14 -29.86 5.94
CA SER A 77 -20.25 -30.92 4.93
C SER A 77 -21.56 -30.89 4.12
N ARG A 78 -22.55 -30.10 4.52
CA ARG A 78 -23.80 -29.88 3.74
C ARG A 78 -23.69 -28.75 2.73
N GLN A 79 -22.60 -27.97 2.73
CA GLN A 79 -22.37 -27.01 1.67
C GLN A 79 -22.06 -27.74 0.37
N LEU A 80 -23.04 -27.80 -0.53
CA LEU A 80 -22.93 -28.43 -1.85
C LEU A 80 -22.00 -27.68 -2.80
N GLN A 81 -21.57 -26.47 -2.46
CA GLN A 81 -20.80 -25.59 -3.34
C GLN A 81 -19.52 -25.10 -2.66
N PRO A 82 -18.37 -25.12 -3.36
CA PRO A 82 -17.11 -24.64 -2.80
C PRO A 82 -17.14 -23.12 -2.57
N LYS A 83 -16.69 -22.68 -1.38
CA LYS A 83 -16.53 -21.25 -1.09
C LYS A 83 -15.40 -20.65 -1.94
N LYS A 84 -15.75 -19.73 -2.83
CA LYS A 84 -14.77 -18.91 -3.56
C LYS A 84 -14.20 -17.85 -2.62
N THR A 85 -12.97 -18.05 -2.14
CA THR A 85 -12.23 -17.04 -1.38
C THR A 85 -11.30 -16.28 -2.32
N LYS A 86 -11.49 -14.97 -2.48
CA LYS A 86 -10.57 -14.15 -3.28
C LYS A 86 -9.31 -13.90 -2.44
N LYS A 87 -8.20 -14.55 -2.79
CA LYS A 87 -6.90 -14.31 -2.16
C LYS A 87 -6.40 -12.93 -2.57
N ARG A 88 -5.92 -12.14 -1.61
CA ARG A 88 -5.33 -10.80 -1.85
C ARG A 88 -3.85 -10.87 -2.25
N SER A 89 -3.22 -12.04 -2.16
CA SER A 89 -1.83 -12.27 -2.54
C SER A 89 -1.78 -12.90 -3.94
N GLY A 90 -2.10 -12.10 -4.95
CA GLY A 90 -1.80 -12.41 -6.34
C GLY A 90 -1.15 -11.17 -6.91
N GLY A 91 0.17 -11.20 -7.08
CA GLY A 91 0.87 -10.22 -7.91
C GLY A 91 0.19 -10.18 -9.27
N GLY A 92 -0.06 -8.98 -9.78
CA GLY A 92 -0.85 -8.76 -10.97
C GLY A 92 -0.32 -9.50 -12.18
N SER A 93 -0.83 -10.71 -12.41
CA SER A 93 -0.82 -11.39 -13.69
C SER A 93 -1.88 -12.49 -13.63
N SER A 94 -3.14 -12.07 -13.73
CA SER A 94 -4.27 -12.97 -13.94
C SER A 94 -4.86 -12.57 -15.27
N SER A 95 -4.61 -13.40 -16.28
CA SER A 95 -5.15 -13.35 -17.64
C SER A 95 -6.51 -12.68 -17.73
N HIS A 96 -6.61 -11.66 -18.59
CA HIS A 96 -7.90 -11.15 -19.06
C HIS A 96 -8.57 -12.21 -19.94
N ALA A 97 -9.24 -13.18 -19.32
CA ALA A 97 -10.44 -13.68 -19.95
C ALA A 97 -11.41 -12.50 -19.95
N ILE A 98 -11.78 -12.00 -21.14
CA ILE A 98 -12.94 -11.13 -21.28
C ILE A 98 -14.12 -11.98 -20.83
N ASP A 99 -14.45 -11.95 -19.54
CA ASP A 99 -15.72 -12.49 -19.06
C ASP A 99 -16.78 -11.77 -19.86
N ALA A 100 -17.57 -12.52 -20.65
CA ALA A 100 -18.72 -11.97 -21.33
C ALA A 100 -19.56 -11.27 -20.26
N THR A 101 -19.61 -9.94 -20.31
CA THR A 101 -20.35 -9.14 -19.34
C THR A 101 -21.80 -9.59 -19.44
N ARG A 102 -22.27 -10.32 -18.43
CA ARG A 102 -23.68 -10.73 -18.37
C ARG A 102 -24.49 -9.44 -18.36
N SER A 103 -25.45 -9.33 -19.27
CA SER A 103 -26.38 -8.20 -19.27
C SER A 103 -27.11 -8.16 -17.92
N LEU A 104 -27.45 -6.95 -17.48
CA LEU A 104 -28.20 -6.77 -16.24
C LEU A 104 -29.50 -7.57 -16.31
N SER A 105 -29.82 -8.27 -15.21
CA SER A 105 -31.08 -9.00 -15.10
C SER A 105 -32.24 -8.00 -15.18
N PRO A 106 -33.31 -8.29 -15.94
CA PRO A 106 -34.45 -7.39 -16.04
C PRO A 106 -35.11 -7.16 -14.67
N PRO A 107 -35.79 -6.01 -14.47
CA PRO A 107 -36.49 -5.74 -13.23
C PRO A 107 -37.61 -6.78 -12.98
N PRO A 108 -37.97 -7.00 -11.70
CA PRO A 108 -39.05 -7.93 -11.36
C PRO A 108 -40.40 -7.44 -11.91
N VAL A 109 -41.16 -8.35 -12.51
CA VAL A 109 -42.52 -8.06 -12.98
C VAL A 109 -43.52 -8.42 -11.88
N TYR A 110 -44.54 -7.58 -11.69
CA TYR A 110 -45.61 -7.79 -10.72
C TYR A 110 -46.95 -7.96 -11.43
N ASN A 111 -47.86 -8.76 -10.87
CA ASN A 111 -49.24 -8.84 -11.36
C ASN A 111 -50.08 -7.66 -10.83
N SER A 112 -51.33 -7.54 -11.29
CA SER A 112 -52.28 -6.50 -10.85
C SER A 112 -52.61 -6.50 -9.35
N ARG A 113 -52.28 -7.60 -8.65
CA ARG A 113 -52.43 -7.75 -7.19
C ARG A 113 -51.11 -7.52 -6.45
N GLY A 114 -50.10 -6.95 -7.10
CA GLY A 114 -48.79 -6.65 -6.50
C GLY A 114 -47.92 -7.87 -6.18
N ARG A 115 -48.26 -9.06 -6.71
CA ARG A 115 -47.45 -10.28 -6.49
C ARG A 115 -46.37 -10.41 -7.55
N LYS A 116 -45.14 -10.70 -7.12
CA LYS A 116 -43.98 -10.92 -8.00
C LYS A 116 -44.20 -12.14 -8.91
N ILE A 117 -44.13 -11.92 -10.22
CA ILE A 117 -44.26 -12.95 -11.25
C ILE A 117 -42.86 -13.48 -11.60
N ALA A 118 -42.70 -14.81 -11.63
CA ALA A 118 -41.48 -15.42 -12.11
C ALA A 118 -41.36 -15.24 -13.64
N PRO A 119 -40.18 -14.88 -14.17
CA PRO A 119 -39.99 -14.76 -15.61
C PRO A 119 -40.29 -16.10 -16.29
N ARG A 120 -41.07 -16.08 -17.37
CA ARG A 120 -41.37 -17.28 -18.15
C ARG A 120 -40.08 -17.84 -18.73
N LYS A 121 -39.80 -19.13 -18.48
CA LYS A 121 -38.71 -19.84 -19.17
C LYS A 121 -39.05 -19.88 -20.65
N LYS A 122 -38.23 -19.24 -21.49
CA LYS A 122 -38.27 -19.49 -22.93
C LYS A 122 -37.72 -20.90 -23.13
N PHE A 123 -38.55 -21.83 -23.56
CA PHE A 123 -38.06 -23.09 -24.12
C PHE A 123 -37.44 -22.73 -25.46
N GLY A 124 -36.12 -22.91 -25.57
CA GLY A 124 -35.38 -22.86 -26.83
C GLY A 124 -35.16 -24.26 -27.33
#